data_AF-A0A523YP36-F1
#
_entry.id   AF-A0A523YP36-F1
#
_cell.length_a   1.000
_cell.length_b   1.000
_cell.length_c   1.000
_cell.angle_alpha   90.00
_cell.angle_beta   90.00
_cell.angle_gamma   90.00
#
_symmetry.space_group_name_H-M   'P 1'
#
loop_
_entity.id
_entity.type
_entity.pdbx_description
1 polymer ?
#
loop_
_entity_poly.entity_id
_entity_poly.type
_entity_poly.pdbx_seq_one_letter_code
_entity_poly.pdbx_strand_id
1 'polypeptide(L)'
;MFLISIFIKIPPIPRLVKGGEREFFNSGKGGILASSFLALFFAWTLIGPCGCATPGESPHEVVKEELFKEYLQNGRDCEGKGDLVEALKQYKLAMTVDPANKEVIDGSNRVETALRSLAEKHYKAGLKLDKAGKYARSRQQFLIALRLWPDYPEAINMLTTRKRIQIKRYVVHTVRPSESVSKLAKIYYGDSEKFSIIAKYNNFDDASRIAVGQKIKIPEIEGVDFLVGKEPIETESLSVDDLEIAEWDWEDYALEDRPEPVDQVAIYRNHGVDLFRKREYQMAIVEFNKVLNANPDDNIALAYSHKSHYQLAMDFYAKKDYLGARDQFEASLRYTKDCYKCNVYIRKSEDLYKEMHYKRGIRFFDREQLNKAIKEWELVRFMDPDYKKVNELINKAKMLLKKIEELKKSQKG
;
A
#
# COMPACT_ATOMS: atom_id res chain seq x y z
N MET A 1 -31.87 -35.70 -17.17
CA MET A 1 -30.69 -35.40 -18.01
C MET A 1 -29.64 -34.80 -17.08
N PHE A 2 -28.69 -35.54 -16.48
CA PHE A 2 -27.41 -36.05 -17.04
C PHE A 2 -26.64 -34.93 -17.78
N LEU A 3 -25.40 -34.50 -17.50
CA LEU A 3 -24.16 -35.04 -16.86
C LEU A 3 -23.31 -33.84 -16.37
N ILE A 4 -22.63 -33.85 -15.21
CA ILE A 4 -21.23 -34.28 -14.93
C ILE A 4 -20.18 -33.92 -16.02
N SER A 5 -19.18 -33.10 -15.68
CA SER A 5 -17.78 -33.15 -16.19
C SER A 5 -16.89 -32.24 -15.32
N ILE A 6 -16.05 -32.78 -14.43
CA ILE A 6 -14.69 -33.35 -14.60
C ILE A 6 -13.59 -32.31 -14.32
N PHE A 7 -12.90 -32.51 -13.20
CA PHE A 7 -11.59 -31.97 -12.83
C PHE A 7 -10.50 -32.60 -13.72
N ILE A 8 -9.59 -31.78 -14.25
CA ILE A 8 -8.30 -32.24 -14.80
C ILE A 8 -7.18 -31.60 -13.95
N LYS A 9 -6.43 -32.46 -13.25
CA LYS A 9 -5.16 -32.15 -12.59
C LYS A 9 -4.07 -32.01 -13.66
N ILE A 10 -3.31 -30.92 -13.61
CA ILE A 10 -2.07 -30.75 -14.38
C ILE A 10 -0.88 -31.03 -13.43
N PRO A 11 0.07 -31.93 -13.78
CA PRO A 11 1.29 -32.16 -13.00
C PRO A 11 2.41 -31.14 -13.33
N PRO A 12 3.38 -30.92 -12.43
CA PRO A 12 4.38 -29.87 -12.57
C PRO A 12 5.57 -30.26 -13.48
N ILE A 13 6.09 -29.26 -14.19
CA ILE A 13 7.27 -29.33 -15.08
C ILE A 13 8.57 -29.33 -14.25
N PRO A 14 9.55 -30.21 -14.51
CA PRO A 14 10.85 -30.18 -13.80
C PRO A 14 11.79 -29.10 -14.33
N ARG A 15 12.56 -28.51 -13.40
CA ARG A 15 13.66 -27.57 -13.63
C ARG A 15 14.81 -28.23 -14.40
N LEU A 16 15.27 -27.59 -15.47
CA LEU A 16 16.48 -27.95 -16.20
C LEU A 16 17.64 -27.04 -15.79
N VAL A 17 18.62 -27.66 -15.15
CA VAL A 17 19.94 -27.14 -14.77
C VAL A 17 20.75 -26.87 -16.05
N LYS A 18 21.37 -25.69 -16.16
CA LYS A 18 22.44 -25.43 -17.13
C LYS A 18 23.79 -25.53 -16.44
N GLY A 19 24.60 -26.48 -16.87
CA GLY A 19 26.03 -26.57 -16.59
C GLY A 19 26.76 -27.02 -17.85
N GLY A 20 27.79 -26.25 -18.22
CA GLY A 20 29.08 -26.76 -18.67
C GLY A 20 29.23 -27.40 -20.06
N GLU A 21 30.00 -26.70 -20.90
CA GLU A 21 31.14 -27.20 -21.69
C GLU A 21 30.99 -27.60 -23.17
N ARG A 22 31.81 -26.88 -23.96
CA ARG A 22 32.78 -27.28 -25.00
C ARG A 22 32.29 -27.80 -26.36
N GLU A 23 32.56 -26.93 -27.34
CA GLU A 23 33.38 -27.11 -28.55
C GLU A 23 33.28 -28.39 -29.43
N PHE A 24 33.25 -28.12 -30.74
CA PHE A 24 34.03 -28.71 -31.83
C PHE A 24 33.27 -29.29 -33.06
N PHE A 25 33.82 -28.88 -34.22
CA PHE A 25 33.76 -29.43 -35.59
C PHE A 25 32.60 -29.10 -36.56
N ASN A 26 32.78 -27.98 -37.27
CA ASN A 26 33.16 -27.89 -38.69
C ASN A 26 32.81 -29.04 -39.67
N SER A 27 32.02 -28.73 -40.71
CA SER A 27 32.10 -29.17 -42.13
C SER A 27 30.80 -28.71 -42.82
N GLY A 28 30.71 -28.10 -44.00
CA GLY A 28 31.59 -28.10 -45.16
C GLY A 28 30.82 -28.52 -46.42
N LYS A 29 30.13 -27.54 -47.05
CA LYS A 29 29.80 -27.37 -48.50
C LYS A 29 29.07 -28.46 -49.33
N GLY A 30 28.23 -27.94 -50.22
CA GLY A 30 27.78 -28.53 -51.51
C GLY A 30 26.27 -28.78 -51.53
N GLY A 31 25.45 -28.34 -52.48
CA GLY A 31 25.64 -27.70 -53.78
C GLY A 31 24.52 -28.18 -54.72
N ILE A 32 23.70 -27.24 -55.22
CA ILE A 32 22.99 -27.22 -56.52
C ILE A 32 21.88 -28.27 -56.76
N LEU A 33 20.65 -27.79 -57.06
CA LEU A 33 19.93 -28.07 -58.32
C LEU A 33 18.68 -27.18 -58.44
N ALA A 34 18.59 -26.52 -59.59
CA ALA A 34 17.49 -25.67 -60.03
C ALA A 34 16.41 -26.50 -60.72
N SER A 35 15.14 -26.08 -60.64
CA SER A 35 14.19 -26.28 -61.73
C SER A 35 13.02 -25.30 -61.68
N SER A 36 12.84 -24.68 -62.84
CA SER A 36 11.84 -23.72 -63.28
C SER A 36 10.39 -24.17 -63.12
N PHE A 37 9.46 -23.23 -62.90
CA PHE A 37 8.13 -23.29 -63.52
C PHE A 37 7.56 -21.88 -63.81
N LEU A 38 7.13 -21.72 -65.06
CA LEU A 38 6.45 -20.59 -65.71
C LEU A 38 5.14 -20.20 -65.00
N ALA A 39 4.91 -18.90 -64.74
CA ALA A 39 4.17 -17.93 -65.57
C ALA A 39 2.63 -17.96 -65.43
N LEU A 40 2.04 -16.84 -65.01
CA LEU A 40 0.77 -16.34 -65.54
C LEU A 40 0.63 -14.83 -65.25
N PHE A 41 0.36 -14.11 -66.34
CA PHE A 41 0.13 -12.68 -66.46
C PHE A 41 -1.14 -12.23 -65.73
N PHE A 42 -1.14 -11.00 -65.19
CA PHE A 42 -2.21 -10.04 -65.45
C PHE A 42 -1.67 -8.61 -65.38
N ALA A 43 -1.81 -7.90 -66.50
CA ALA A 43 -1.45 -6.50 -66.64
C ALA A 43 -2.62 -5.62 -66.17
N TRP A 44 -2.30 -4.55 -65.44
CA TRP A 44 -2.99 -3.27 -65.62
C TRP A 44 -2.05 -2.10 -65.36
N THR A 45 -2.16 -1.14 -66.25
CA THR A 45 -1.25 -0.04 -66.51
C THR A 45 -1.63 1.24 -65.76
N LEU A 46 -0.61 2.11 -65.61
CA LEU A 46 -0.65 3.59 -65.64
C LEU A 46 -1.02 4.36 -64.35
N ILE A 47 0.01 5.02 -63.77
CA ILE A 47 0.17 6.49 -63.59
C ILE A 47 1.20 6.74 -62.46
N GLY A 48 2.38 7.31 -62.77
CA GLY A 48 3.27 7.95 -61.79
C GLY A 48 2.77 9.38 -61.45
N PRO A 49 3.38 10.15 -60.52
CA PRO A 49 4.82 10.18 -60.26
C PRO A 49 5.23 10.44 -58.78
N CYS A 50 6.54 10.47 -58.54
CA CYS A 50 7.22 11.19 -57.45
C CYS A 50 6.67 11.04 -56.01
N GLY A 51 7.06 9.95 -55.35
CA GLY A 51 7.22 9.95 -53.91
C GLY A 51 8.72 9.93 -53.60
N CYS A 52 9.28 11.08 -53.21
CA CYS A 52 10.55 11.07 -52.49
C CYS A 52 10.33 10.22 -51.23
N ALA A 53 10.93 9.04 -51.17
CA ALA A 53 11.05 8.30 -49.94
C ALA A 53 12.03 9.07 -49.04
N THR A 54 11.50 10.05 -48.31
CA THR A 54 12.13 10.46 -47.06
C THR A 54 12.20 9.20 -46.19
N PRO A 55 13.31 8.91 -45.51
CA PRO A 55 13.31 7.92 -44.45
C PRO A 55 12.37 8.48 -43.37
N GLY A 56 11.10 8.06 -43.41
CA GLY A 56 10.13 8.41 -42.39
C GLY A 56 10.56 7.72 -41.10
N GLU A 57 10.98 8.51 -40.11
CA GLU A 57 11.18 8.05 -38.74
C GLU A 57 9.95 7.22 -38.33
N SER A 58 10.22 6.03 -37.78
CA SER A 58 9.14 5.12 -37.42
C SER A 58 8.23 5.79 -36.37
N PRO A 59 6.90 5.58 -36.39
CA PRO A 59 6.00 6.20 -35.41
C PRO A 59 6.38 5.95 -33.95
N HIS A 60 7.09 4.85 -33.67
CA HIS A 60 7.64 4.53 -32.34
C HIS A 60 8.81 5.41 -31.90
N GLU A 61 9.57 5.96 -32.84
CA GLU A 61 10.75 6.79 -32.60
C GLU A 61 10.34 8.24 -32.28
N VAL A 62 9.34 8.75 -33.01
CA VAL A 62 8.71 10.06 -32.76
C VAL A 62 8.11 10.14 -31.36
N VAL A 63 7.42 9.07 -30.92
CA VAL A 63 6.80 9.02 -29.57
C VAL A 63 7.84 9.01 -28.45
N LYS A 64 8.98 8.35 -28.65
CA LYS A 64 10.08 8.35 -27.66
C LYS A 64 10.72 9.74 -27.54
N GLU A 65 10.93 10.40 -28.67
CA GLU A 65 11.53 11.74 -28.71
C GLU A 65 10.63 12.80 -28.03
N GLU A 66 9.31 12.74 -28.24
CA GLU A 66 8.36 13.61 -27.55
C GLU A 66 8.37 13.40 -26.03
N LEU A 67 8.35 12.14 -25.60
CA LEU A 67 8.36 11.78 -24.18
C LEU A 67 9.67 12.18 -23.48
N PHE A 68 10.80 12.00 -24.17
CA PHE A 68 12.11 12.46 -23.68
C PHE A 68 12.12 13.97 -23.45
N LYS A 69 11.64 14.76 -24.43
CA LYS A 69 11.57 16.22 -24.33
C LYS A 69 10.69 16.67 -23.17
N GLU A 70 9.57 16.00 -22.95
CA GLU A 70 8.67 16.28 -21.83
C GLU A 70 9.37 16.06 -20.48
N TYR A 71 9.98 14.88 -20.28
CA TYR A 71 10.68 14.58 -19.02
C TYR A 71 11.87 15.51 -18.78
N LEU A 72 12.65 15.82 -19.83
CA LEU A 72 13.76 16.76 -19.72
C LEU A 72 13.27 18.17 -19.35
N GLN A 73 12.19 18.65 -19.96
CA GLN A 73 11.63 19.97 -19.65
C GLN A 73 11.06 20.01 -18.23
N ASN A 74 10.30 18.99 -17.82
CA ASN A 74 9.78 18.89 -16.47
C ASN A 74 10.90 18.83 -15.41
N GLY A 75 12.00 18.12 -15.71
CA GLY A 75 13.20 18.09 -14.89
C GLY A 75 13.80 19.48 -14.68
N ARG A 76 13.97 20.24 -15.78
CA ARG A 76 14.47 21.63 -15.74
C ARG A 76 13.54 22.54 -14.93
N ASP A 77 12.24 22.43 -15.15
CA ASP A 77 11.24 23.26 -14.47
C ASP A 77 11.20 22.98 -12.96
N CYS A 78 11.30 21.71 -12.57
CA CYS A 78 11.37 21.30 -11.17
C CYS A 78 12.69 21.74 -10.52
N GLU A 79 13.83 21.58 -11.22
CA GLU A 79 15.15 22.05 -10.75
C GLU A 79 15.12 23.57 -10.54
N GLY A 80 14.58 24.33 -11.49
CA GLY A 80 14.44 25.79 -11.39
C GLY A 80 13.51 26.26 -10.27
N LYS A 81 12.51 25.45 -9.90
CA LYS A 81 11.63 25.68 -8.74
C LYS A 81 12.26 25.25 -7.40
N GLY A 82 13.38 24.53 -7.43
CA GLY A 82 14.02 23.94 -6.26
C GLY A 82 13.36 22.66 -5.76
N ASP A 83 12.44 22.06 -6.52
CA ASP A 83 11.88 20.73 -6.21
C ASP A 83 12.84 19.63 -6.71
N LEU A 84 13.95 19.49 -5.99
CA LEU A 84 15.06 18.64 -6.39
C LEU A 84 14.69 17.15 -6.44
N VAL A 85 13.74 16.70 -5.61
CA VAL A 85 13.31 15.29 -5.59
C VAL A 85 12.52 14.96 -6.86
N GLU A 86 11.57 15.82 -7.23
CA GLU A 86 10.81 15.62 -8.47
C GLU A 86 11.71 15.85 -9.69
N ALA A 87 12.62 16.83 -9.66
CA ALA A 87 13.61 17.05 -10.71
C ALA A 87 14.45 15.79 -10.98
N LEU A 88 15.01 15.17 -9.93
CA LEU A 88 15.80 13.94 -10.07
C LEU A 88 14.96 12.79 -10.67
N LYS A 89 13.69 12.68 -10.27
CA LYS A 89 12.78 11.69 -10.84
C LYS A 89 12.56 11.91 -12.33
N GLN A 90 12.29 13.14 -12.75
CA GLN A 90 12.09 13.48 -14.17
C GLN A 90 13.37 13.24 -14.99
N TYR A 91 14.54 13.59 -14.47
CA TYR A 91 15.80 13.27 -15.12
C TYR A 91 16.04 11.77 -15.24
N LYS A 92 15.75 10.98 -14.20
CA LYS A 92 15.83 9.51 -14.28
C LYS A 92 14.88 8.93 -15.32
N LEU A 93 13.66 9.47 -15.45
CA LEU A 93 12.72 9.08 -16.50
C LEU A 93 13.26 9.43 -17.90
N ALA A 94 13.80 10.64 -18.10
CA ALA A 94 14.45 11.02 -19.36
C ALA A 94 15.63 10.10 -19.69
N MET A 95 16.43 9.72 -18.69
CA MET A 95 17.56 8.79 -18.83
C MET A 95 17.12 7.37 -19.21
N THR A 96 15.90 6.95 -18.88
CA THR A 96 15.36 5.66 -19.35
C THR A 96 15.01 5.66 -20.83
N VAL A 97 14.75 6.84 -21.42
CA VAL A 97 14.41 7.01 -22.83
C VAL A 97 15.67 7.22 -23.68
N ASP A 98 16.57 8.10 -23.24
CA ASP A 98 17.89 8.31 -23.85
C ASP A 98 19.00 8.32 -22.77
N PRO A 99 19.65 7.17 -22.53
CA PRO A 99 20.69 7.03 -21.51
C PRO A 99 22.00 7.74 -21.84
N ALA A 100 22.24 8.10 -23.11
CA ALA A 100 23.49 8.72 -23.56
C ALA A 100 23.42 10.25 -23.54
N ASN A 101 22.24 10.83 -23.24
CA ASN A 101 22.04 12.26 -23.26
C ASN A 101 22.86 12.97 -22.17
N LYS A 102 23.84 13.76 -22.59
CA LYS A 102 24.74 14.46 -21.68
C LYS A 102 24.02 15.46 -20.78
N GLU A 103 22.99 16.15 -21.28
CA GLU A 103 22.25 17.14 -20.48
C GLU A 103 21.51 16.48 -19.31
N VAL A 104 20.87 15.34 -19.56
CA VAL A 104 20.17 14.56 -18.52
C VAL A 104 21.15 14.03 -17.48
N ILE A 105 22.30 13.49 -17.92
CA ILE A 105 23.34 13.01 -17.02
C ILE A 105 23.88 14.15 -16.15
N ASP A 106 24.24 15.27 -16.76
CA ASP A 106 24.77 16.44 -16.04
C ASP A 106 23.72 17.03 -15.08
N GLY A 107 22.45 17.12 -15.51
CA GLY A 107 21.33 17.55 -14.68
C GLY A 107 21.08 16.63 -13.48
N SER A 108 20.97 15.33 -13.73
CA SER A 108 20.82 14.31 -12.69
C SER A 108 21.95 14.38 -11.66
N ASN A 109 23.20 14.44 -12.12
CA ASN A 109 24.37 14.50 -11.24
C ASN A 109 24.40 15.76 -10.36
N ARG A 110 24.04 16.93 -10.92
CA ARG A 110 23.92 18.17 -10.14
C ARG A 110 22.85 18.05 -9.06
N VAL A 111 21.65 17.62 -9.44
CA VAL A 111 20.51 17.50 -8.52
C VAL A 111 20.81 16.47 -7.43
N GLU A 112 21.38 15.33 -7.79
CA GLU A 112 21.77 14.28 -6.84
C GLU A 112 22.83 14.79 -5.84
N THR A 113 23.81 15.56 -6.31
CA THR A 113 24.82 16.20 -5.45
C THR A 113 24.17 17.17 -4.46
N ALA A 114 23.22 18.00 -4.92
CA ALA A 114 22.48 18.93 -4.07
C ALA A 114 21.62 18.20 -3.03
N LEU A 115 20.91 17.14 -3.44
CA LEU A 115 20.12 16.29 -2.54
C LEU A 115 20.99 15.60 -1.48
N ARG A 116 22.14 15.05 -1.86
CA ARG A 116 23.10 14.44 -0.92
C ARG A 116 23.62 15.44 0.10
N SER A 117 23.97 16.66 -0.33
CA SER A 117 24.38 17.73 0.58
C SER A 117 23.28 18.09 1.59
N LEU A 118 22.02 18.16 1.13
CA LEU A 118 20.88 18.42 2.01
C LEU A 118 20.61 17.24 2.96
N ALA A 119 20.73 16.00 2.48
CA ALA A 119 20.63 14.79 3.30
C ALA A 119 21.69 14.80 4.42
N GLU A 120 22.94 15.12 4.10
CA GLU A 120 24.03 15.21 5.08
C GLU A 120 23.76 16.29 6.14
N LYS A 121 23.19 17.44 5.74
CA LYS A 121 22.76 18.50 6.67
C LYS A 121 21.72 17.99 7.66
N HIS A 122 20.70 17.28 7.17
CA HIS A 122 19.67 16.69 8.04
C HIS A 122 20.24 15.60 8.94
N TYR A 123 21.13 14.74 8.43
CA TYR A 123 21.82 13.74 9.23
C TYR A 123 22.63 14.36 10.37
N LYS A 124 23.43 15.40 10.10
CA LYS A 124 24.17 16.15 11.13
C LYS A 124 23.24 16.79 12.17
N ALA A 125 22.07 17.28 11.76
CA ALA A 125 21.06 17.79 12.70
C ALA A 125 20.47 16.67 13.57
N GLY A 126 20.19 15.50 12.98
CA GLY A 126 19.77 14.30 13.70
C GLY A 126 20.77 13.86 14.76
N LEU A 127 22.07 13.82 14.42
CA LEU A 127 23.14 13.49 15.38
C LEU A 127 23.19 14.46 16.56
N LYS A 128 23.01 15.76 16.32
CA LYS A 128 22.97 16.76 17.41
C LYS A 128 21.78 16.54 18.35
N LEU A 129 20.61 16.22 17.78
CA LEU A 129 19.39 15.94 18.55
C LEU A 129 19.50 14.63 19.33
N ASP A 130 20.13 13.60 18.74
CA ASP A 130 20.36 12.30 19.38
C ASP A 130 21.24 12.45 20.62
N LYS A 131 22.38 13.15 20.47
CA LYS A 131 23.28 13.52 21.57
C LYS A 131 22.58 14.33 22.67
N ALA A 132 21.59 15.14 22.30
CA ALA A 132 20.80 15.92 23.25
C ALA A 132 19.66 15.11 23.90
N GLY A 133 19.51 13.82 23.58
CA GLY A 133 18.45 12.96 24.12
C GLY A 133 17.06 13.19 23.50
N LYS A 134 16.97 13.92 22.39
CA LYS A 134 15.72 14.25 21.68
C LYS A 134 15.45 13.24 20.57
N TYR A 135 15.25 11.99 20.94
CA TYR A 135 15.21 10.84 20.03
C TYR A 135 14.13 10.94 18.95
N ALA A 136 12.91 11.37 19.29
CA ALA A 136 11.84 11.51 18.28
C ALA A 136 12.19 12.54 17.20
N ARG A 137 12.76 13.69 17.60
CA ARG A 137 13.19 14.74 16.67
C ARG A 137 14.43 14.30 15.87
N SER A 138 15.34 13.57 16.49
CA SER A 138 16.50 12.99 15.82
C SER A 138 16.08 12.01 14.73
N ARG A 139 15.20 11.05 15.06
CA ARG A 139 14.60 10.11 14.11
C ARG A 139 13.96 10.81 12.93
N GLN A 140 13.20 11.89 13.18
CA GLN A 140 12.60 12.69 12.11
C GLN A 140 13.66 13.25 11.14
N GLN A 141 14.78 13.77 11.65
CA GLN A 141 15.86 14.28 10.80
C GLN A 141 16.52 13.18 9.97
N PHE A 142 16.75 11.99 10.55
CA PHE A 142 17.29 10.85 9.79
C PHE A 142 16.33 10.38 8.69
N LEU A 143 15.03 10.35 8.95
CA LEU A 143 14.03 10.02 7.92
C LEU A 143 13.98 11.06 6.79
N ILE A 144 14.17 12.35 7.10
CA ILE A 144 14.30 13.38 6.07
C ILE A 144 15.59 13.15 5.25
N ALA A 145 16.71 12.81 5.90
CA ALA A 145 17.94 12.47 5.19
C ALA A 145 17.74 11.30 4.22
N LEU A 146 17.03 10.24 4.64
CA LEU A 146 16.70 9.09 3.77
C LEU A 146 15.72 9.43 2.65
N ARG A 147 14.78 10.35 2.87
CA ARG A 147 13.90 10.82 1.79
C ARG A 147 14.70 11.50 0.66
N LEU A 148 15.79 12.17 1.00
CA LEU A 148 16.64 12.91 0.06
C LEU A 148 17.73 12.00 -0.55
N TRP A 149 18.27 11.07 0.24
CA TRP A 149 19.24 10.06 -0.17
C TRP A 149 18.84 8.69 0.42
N PRO A 150 18.08 7.87 -0.33
CA PRO A 150 17.51 6.61 0.17
C PRO A 150 18.56 5.61 0.67
N ASP A 151 19.69 5.52 -0.02
CA ASP A 151 20.76 4.57 0.28
C ASP A 151 21.85 5.15 1.20
N TYR A 152 21.55 6.18 2.00
CA TYR A 152 22.54 6.84 2.87
C TYR A 152 22.90 5.93 4.07
N PRO A 153 24.05 5.21 4.05
CA PRO A 153 24.26 4.09 4.98
C PRO A 153 24.34 4.53 6.44
N GLU A 154 24.88 5.71 6.73
CA GLU A 154 24.99 6.24 8.08
C GLU A 154 23.62 6.58 8.68
N ALA A 155 22.71 7.16 7.88
CA ALA A 155 21.36 7.46 8.33
C ALA A 155 20.54 6.17 8.54
N ILE A 156 20.72 5.17 7.67
CA ILE A 156 20.12 3.83 7.85
C ILE A 156 20.62 3.21 9.17
N ASN A 157 21.93 3.19 9.40
CA ASN A 157 22.52 2.62 10.60
C ASN A 157 21.97 3.26 11.88
N MET A 158 21.76 4.59 11.89
CA MET A 158 21.16 5.27 13.04
C MET A 158 19.73 4.81 13.36
N LEU A 159 18.99 4.30 12.37
CA LEU A 159 17.60 3.84 12.53
C LEU A 159 17.47 2.33 12.72
N THR A 160 18.42 1.53 12.24
CA THR A 160 18.35 0.06 12.24
C THR A 160 19.24 -0.60 13.28
N THR A 161 20.27 0.10 13.79
CA THR A 161 21.22 -0.49 14.75
C THR A 161 20.55 -0.74 16.10
N ARG A 162 20.10 -1.98 16.31
CA ARG A 162 19.73 -2.50 17.62
C ARG A 162 21.01 -3.03 18.31
N LYS A 163 21.79 -2.14 18.93
CA LYS A 163 22.91 -2.56 19.77
C LYS A 163 22.32 -3.29 20.98
N ARG A 164 22.42 -4.63 20.99
CA ARG A 164 21.94 -5.46 22.08
C ARG A 164 22.81 -5.18 23.29
N ILE A 165 22.23 -4.53 24.29
CA ILE A 165 22.85 -4.36 25.60
C ILE A 165 22.30 -5.51 26.44
N GLN A 166 23.19 -6.34 27.01
CA GLN A 166 22.77 -7.43 27.89
C GLN A 166 22.34 -6.83 29.23
N ILE A 167 21.07 -7.00 29.57
CA ILE A 167 20.47 -6.44 30.78
C ILE A 167 20.25 -7.58 31.76
N LYS A 168 20.88 -7.49 32.93
CA LYS A 168 20.78 -8.53 33.97
C LYS A 168 19.51 -8.40 34.80
N ARG A 169 19.16 -7.16 35.16
CA ARG A 169 17.99 -6.76 35.96
C ARG A 169 17.78 -5.26 35.83
N TYR A 170 16.79 -4.67 36.50
CA TYR A 170 16.62 -3.22 36.59
C TYR A 170 16.21 -2.77 37.99
N VAL A 171 16.48 -1.50 38.32
CA VAL A 171 15.99 -0.84 39.54
C VAL A 171 14.97 0.22 39.15
N VAL A 172 13.86 0.30 39.87
CA VAL A 172 12.88 1.38 39.67
C VAL A 172 13.27 2.58 40.53
N HIS A 173 13.62 3.69 39.88
CA HIS A 173 13.91 4.96 40.54
C HIS A 173 12.71 5.91 40.43
N THR A 174 12.33 6.55 41.53
CA THR A 174 11.32 7.62 41.53
C THR A 174 12.00 8.97 41.47
N VAL A 175 11.81 9.70 40.36
CA VAL A 175 12.50 10.97 40.07
C VAL A 175 12.24 12.00 41.16
N ARG A 176 13.31 12.54 41.72
CA ARG A 176 13.31 13.61 42.73
C ARG A 176 13.42 15.00 42.07
N PRO A 177 13.13 16.08 42.80
CA PRO A 177 13.36 17.44 42.31
C PRO A 177 14.81 17.62 41.83
N SER A 178 14.97 18.29 40.68
CA SER A 178 16.28 18.59 40.07
C SER A 178 17.10 17.36 39.63
N GLU A 179 16.45 16.22 39.39
CA GLU A 179 17.04 15.08 38.71
C GLU A 179 16.77 15.11 37.20
N SER A 180 17.70 14.52 36.45
CA SER A 180 17.62 14.34 35.00
C SER A 180 18.10 12.93 34.67
N VAL A 181 17.75 12.40 33.49
CA VAL A 181 18.19 11.07 33.07
C VAL A 181 19.73 10.96 33.05
N SER A 182 20.43 12.02 32.66
CA SER A 182 21.90 12.09 32.71
C SER A 182 22.45 12.08 34.13
N LYS A 183 21.75 12.72 35.08
CA LYS A 183 22.12 12.64 36.49
C LYS A 183 21.88 11.25 37.06
N LEU A 184 20.78 10.59 36.67
CA LEU A 184 20.52 9.19 37.03
C LEU A 184 21.60 8.28 36.46
N ALA A 185 22.01 8.45 35.20
CA ALA A 185 23.13 7.68 34.64
C ALA A 185 24.44 7.91 35.38
N LYS A 186 24.71 9.15 35.82
CA LYS A 186 25.87 9.45 36.66
C LYS A 186 25.80 8.75 38.03
N ILE A 187 24.61 8.74 38.65
CA ILE A 187 24.38 8.09 39.95
C ILE A 187 24.54 6.57 39.84
N TYR A 188 23.92 5.96 38.82
CA TYR A 188 23.82 4.50 38.72
C TYR A 188 24.96 3.85 37.97
N TYR A 189 25.56 4.52 36.97
CA TYR A 189 26.65 3.96 36.15
C TYR A 189 27.99 4.70 36.31
N GLY A 190 28.05 5.72 37.17
CA GLY A 190 29.24 6.58 37.31
C GLY A 190 29.50 7.49 36.11
N ASP A 191 28.64 7.46 35.09
CA ASP A 191 28.86 8.12 33.81
C ASP A 191 27.56 8.71 33.25
N SER A 192 27.53 10.04 33.11
CA SER A 192 26.37 10.76 32.59
C SER A 192 26.10 10.47 31.11
N GLU A 193 27.10 10.06 30.33
CA GLU A 193 26.94 9.76 28.89
C GLU A 193 26.12 8.47 28.66
N LYS A 194 26.00 7.62 29.69
CA LYS A 194 25.19 6.40 29.64
C LYS A 194 23.69 6.65 29.79
N PHE A 195 23.25 7.90 29.86
CA PHE A 195 21.83 8.27 29.93
C PHE A 195 20.99 7.73 28.76
N SER A 196 21.63 7.57 27.60
CA SER A 196 20.99 7.00 26.41
C SER A 196 20.52 5.55 26.62
N ILE A 197 21.17 4.80 27.52
CA ILE A 197 20.80 3.44 27.86
C ILE A 197 19.48 3.44 28.65
N ILE A 198 19.39 4.30 29.67
CA ILE A 198 18.18 4.48 30.48
C ILE A 198 17.04 4.95 29.58
N ALA A 199 17.29 5.95 28.74
CA ALA A 199 16.26 6.51 27.88
C ALA A 199 15.73 5.50 26.87
N LYS A 200 16.60 4.70 26.24
CA LYS A 200 16.20 3.63 25.33
C LYS A 200 15.43 2.52 26.04
N TYR A 201 15.88 2.08 27.21
CA TYR A 201 15.21 1.03 27.98
C TYR A 201 13.79 1.43 28.42
N ASN A 202 13.55 2.73 28.65
CA ASN A 202 12.23 3.26 28.99
C ASN A 202 11.45 3.84 27.79
N ASN A 203 11.93 3.63 26.57
CA ASN A 203 11.32 4.14 25.34
C ASN A 203 11.01 5.66 25.37
N PHE A 204 11.94 6.48 25.86
CA PHE A 204 11.76 7.93 25.89
C PHE A 204 11.88 8.57 24.50
N ASP A 205 10.92 9.41 24.14
CA ASP A 205 10.99 10.28 22.97
C ASP A 205 11.91 11.50 23.17
N ASP A 206 12.00 11.97 24.42
CA ASP A 206 12.82 13.10 24.85
C ASP A 206 13.30 12.89 26.30
N ALA A 207 14.58 12.50 26.47
CA ALA A 207 15.18 12.24 27.77
C ALA A 207 15.40 13.51 28.62
N SER A 208 15.18 14.71 28.05
CA SER A 208 15.21 15.96 28.82
C SER A 208 13.89 16.24 29.55
N ARG A 209 12.83 15.48 29.25
CA ARG A 209 11.47 15.70 29.77
C ARG A 209 11.05 14.58 30.70
N ILE A 210 11.54 14.64 31.94
CA ILE A 210 11.07 13.76 33.02
C ILE A 210 10.36 14.57 34.09
N ALA A 211 9.34 13.97 34.73
CA ALA A 211 8.56 14.62 35.78
C ALA A 211 8.99 14.16 37.17
N VAL A 212 8.94 15.06 38.16
CA VAL A 212 9.12 14.68 39.57
C VAL A 212 8.04 13.66 39.95
N GLY A 213 8.44 12.57 40.60
CA GLY A 213 7.55 11.45 40.94
C GLY A 213 7.41 10.40 39.83
N GLN A 214 7.97 10.62 38.64
CA GLN A 214 7.97 9.62 37.57
C GLN A 214 8.83 8.41 37.96
N LYS A 215 8.32 7.20 37.73
CA LYS A 215 9.08 5.96 37.89
C LYS A 215 9.90 5.68 36.62
N ILE A 216 11.20 5.50 36.76
CA ILE A 216 12.14 5.21 35.67
C ILE A 216 12.85 3.90 35.98
N LYS A 217 12.86 2.97 35.02
CA LYS A 217 13.59 1.70 35.15
C LYS A 217 15.05 1.90 34.76
N ILE A 218 15.98 1.54 35.64
CA ILE A 218 17.42 1.71 35.40
C ILE A 218 18.04 0.33 35.26
N PRO A 219 18.39 -0.10 34.03
CA PRO A 219 18.89 -1.45 33.80
C PRO A 219 20.31 -1.63 34.32
N GLU A 220 20.61 -2.75 34.96
CA GLU A 220 21.98 -3.22 35.20
C GLU A 220 22.49 -3.91 33.94
N ILE A 221 23.56 -3.39 33.36
CA ILE A 221 24.08 -3.81 32.07
C ILE A 221 25.42 -4.52 32.26
N GLU A 222 25.63 -5.59 31.49
CA GLU A 222 26.87 -6.34 31.57
C GLU A 222 28.10 -5.49 31.17
N GLY A 223 29.16 -5.58 31.97
CA GLY A 223 30.42 -4.86 31.71
C GLY A 223 30.40 -3.38 32.08
N VAL A 224 29.35 -2.87 32.72
CA VAL A 224 29.33 -1.50 33.28
C VAL A 224 29.04 -1.56 34.77
N ASP A 225 29.83 -0.83 35.55
CA ASP A 225 29.64 -0.73 36.99
C ASP A 225 28.26 -0.18 37.33
N PHE A 226 27.56 -0.87 38.22
CA PHE A 226 26.26 -0.48 38.73
C PHE A 226 26.40 -0.08 40.20
N LEU A 227 26.41 1.23 40.47
CA LEU A 227 26.91 1.81 41.73
C LEU A 227 25.91 1.79 42.89
N VAL A 228 24.73 1.18 42.72
CA VAL A 228 23.69 1.12 43.78
C VAL A 228 23.66 -0.29 44.38
N GLY A 229 24.00 -0.39 45.66
CA GLY A 229 23.99 -1.65 46.42
C GLY A 229 22.60 -2.03 46.90
N LYS A 230 22.18 -3.27 46.61
CA LYS A 230 21.13 -4.11 47.25
C LYS A 230 19.90 -3.41 47.91
N GLU A 231 19.38 -2.31 47.38
CA GLU A 231 18.01 -1.85 47.71
C GLU A 231 16.96 -2.72 47.01
N PRO A 232 15.72 -2.88 47.51
CA PRO A 232 14.79 -3.93 47.04
C PRO A 232 14.50 -3.77 45.53
N ILE A 233 15.01 -4.75 44.78
CA ILE A 233 15.04 -4.81 43.33
C ILE A 233 13.81 -5.61 42.88
N GLU A 234 12.94 -5.03 42.05
CA GLU A 234 12.02 -5.84 41.24
C GLU A 234 12.89 -6.65 40.27
N THR A 235 13.03 -7.94 40.58
CA THR A 235 13.97 -8.83 39.91
C THR A 235 13.20 -9.64 38.88
N GLU A 236 13.17 -9.20 37.63
CA GLU A 236 13.13 -10.15 36.52
C GLU A 236 14.57 -10.58 36.28
N SER A 237 14.94 -11.75 36.82
CA SER A 237 16.16 -12.44 36.39
C SER A 237 15.87 -13.05 35.01
N LEU A 238 16.43 -12.48 33.96
CA LEU A 238 16.54 -13.18 32.69
C LEU A 238 17.80 -14.05 32.76
N SER A 239 17.63 -15.38 32.79
CA SER A 239 18.73 -16.33 32.78
C SER A 239 19.49 -16.26 31.45
N VAL A 240 20.80 -16.54 31.49
CA VAL A 240 21.66 -16.61 30.30
C VAL A 240 21.26 -17.77 29.37
N ASP A 241 20.54 -18.78 29.87
CA ASP A 241 20.00 -19.90 29.08
C ASP A 241 18.55 -19.69 28.60
N ASP A 242 17.83 -18.67 29.11
CA ASP A 242 16.46 -18.33 28.62
C ASP A 242 16.49 -17.43 27.37
N LEU A 243 17.70 -17.08 26.91
CA LEU A 243 17.95 -16.36 25.66
C LEU A 243 18.26 -17.29 24.48
N GLU A 244 18.24 -18.61 24.69
CA GLU A 244 18.37 -19.60 23.63
C GLU A 244 17.46 -20.83 23.90
N ILE A 245 16.23 -20.72 23.38
CA ILE A 245 15.23 -21.79 23.16
C ILE A 245 14.35 -22.16 24.38
N ALA A 246 13.47 -21.23 24.75
CA ALA A 246 12.07 -21.58 25.03
C ALA A 246 11.33 -21.70 23.68
N GLU A 247 11.44 -22.87 23.07
CA GLU A 247 10.52 -23.30 22.03
C GLU A 247 9.14 -23.45 22.70
N TRP A 248 8.09 -22.98 22.02
CA TRP A 248 6.69 -22.85 22.45
C TRP A 248 6.31 -21.53 23.14
N ASP A 249 6.56 -20.41 22.45
CA ASP A 249 5.49 -19.53 21.96
C ASP A 249 5.90 -18.83 20.65
N TRP A 250 6.25 -19.66 19.67
CA TRP A 250 6.78 -19.23 18.36
C TRP A 250 5.72 -18.64 17.41
N GLU A 251 4.48 -18.44 17.87
CA GLU A 251 3.40 -17.80 17.10
C GLU A 251 3.17 -16.32 17.45
N ASP A 252 3.67 -15.82 18.59
CA ASP A 252 3.47 -14.42 19.02
C ASP A 252 4.73 -13.53 18.85
N TYR A 253 5.93 -14.12 18.70
CA TYR A 253 7.21 -13.39 18.67
C TYR A 253 7.87 -13.19 17.28
N ALA A 254 7.27 -13.74 16.21
CA ALA A 254 7.72 -13.52 14.82
C ALA A 254 7.37 -12.12 14.26
N LEU A 255 6.81 -11.22 15.09
CA LEU A 255 6.20 -9.94 14.70
C LEU A 255 7.11 -8.69 14.75
N GLU A 256 8.41 -8.77 15.07
CA GLU A 256 9.27 -7.56 15.07
C GLU A 256 10.66 -7.68 14.39
N ASP A 257 10.61 -7.57 13.05
CA ASP A 257 11.42 -6.65 12.23
C ASP A 257 12.95 -6.81 12.27
N ARG A 258 13.52 -7.48 11.27
CA ARG A 258 14.84 -7.17 10.67
C ARG A 258 14.82 -7.38 9.15
N PRO A 259 15.66 -6.64 8.38
CA PRO A 259 15.33 -6.20 7.03
C PRO A 259 15.98 -7.06 5.93
N GLU A 260 15.19 -7.50 4.94
CA GLU A 260 15.61 -7.91 3.58
C GLU A 260 14.40 -7.88 2.64
N PRO A 261 14.54 -7.70 1.30
CA PRO A 261 15.09 -6.55 0.55
C PRO A 261 14.14 -5.33 0.68
N VAL A 262 14.39 -4.18 0.04
CA VAL A 262 13.52 -2.98 0.14
C VAL A 262 12.04 -3.37 -0.07
N ASP A 263 11.28 -3.47 1.02
CA ASP A 263 10.03 -4.23 1.04
C ASP A 263 8.93 -3.43 0.36
N GLN A 264 8.71 -3.73 -0.92
CA GLN A 264 7.62 -3.18 -1.74
C GLN A 264 6.27 -3.30 -0.99
N VAL A 265 6.11 -4.34 -0.16
CA VAL A 265 4.93 -4.54 0.69
C VAL A 265 4.81 -3.44 1.74
N ALA A 266 5.90 -3.03 2.39
CA ALA A 266 5.91 -1.92 3.34
C ALA A 266 5.63 -0.57 2.66
N ILE A 267 6.08 -0.36 1.41
CA ILE A 267 5.75 0.84 0.62
C ILE A 267 4.24 0.89 0.37
N TYR A 268 3.64 -0.18 -0.14
CA TYR A 268 2.20 -0.24 -0.39
C TYR A 268 1.39 -0.14 0.91
N ARG A 269 1.87 -0.73 2.01
CA ARG A 269 1.24 -0.62 3.33
C ARG A 269 1.22 0.83 3.81
N ASN A 270 2.36 1.52 3.79
CA ASN A 270 2.46 2.92 4.21
C ASN A 270 1.64 3.84 3.31
N HIS A 271 1.69 3.61 1.99
CA HIS A 271 0.90 4.36 1.02
C HIS A 271 -0.61 4.18 1.26
N GLY A 272 -1.08 2.94 1.47
CA GLY A 272 -2.47 2.67 1.82
C GLY A 272 -2.92 3.37 3.10
N VAL A 273 -2.07 3.41 4.13
CA VAL A 273 -2.37 4.13 5.39
C VAL A 273 -2.47 5.64 5.17
N ASP A 274 -1.60 6.22 4.34
CA ASP A 274 -1.67 7.65 4.02
C ASP A 274 -2.91 8.01 3.21
N LEU A 275 -3.29 7.17 2.25
CA LEU A 275 -4.56 7.31 1.51
C LEU A 275 -5.77 7.20 2.44
N PHE A 276 -5.75 6.25 3.38
CA PHE A 276 -6.80 6.12 4.39
C PHE A 276 -6.95 7.38 5.24
N ARG A 277 -5.84 7.98 5.68
CA ARG A 277 -5.84 9.25 6.44
C ARG A 277 -6.40 10.42 5.64
N LYS A 278 -6.18 10.43 4.33
CA LYS A 278 -6.78 11.38 3.38
C LYS A 278 -8.25 11.10 3.06
N ARG A 279 -8.83 10.04 3.63
CA ARG A 279 -10.20 9.55 3.35
C ARG A 279 -10.39 9.03 1.92
N GLU A 280 -9.31 8.71 1.24
CA GLU A 280 -9.32 8.13 -0.11
C GLU A 280 -9.48 6.60 -0.02
N TYR A 281 -10.59 6.16 0.60
CA TYR A 281 -10.79 4.76 1.03
C TYR A 281 -10.71 3.77 -0.13
N GLN A 282 -11.26 4.11 -1.30
CA GLN A 282 -11.22 3.24 -2.48
C GLN A 282 -9.79 2.95 -2.95
N MET A 283 -8.93 3.96 -2.95
CA MET A 283 -7.52 3.79 -3.34
C MET A 283 -6.71 3.11 -2.23
N ALA A 284 -7.02 3.42 -0.97
CA ALA A 284 -6.42 2.73 0.17
C ALA A 284 -6.66 1.21 0.10
N ILE A 285 -7.89 0.77 -0.21
CA ILE A 285 -8.23 -0.65 -0.42
C ILE A 285 -7.38 -1.28 -1.53
N VAL A 286 -7.14 -0.58 -2.64
CA VAL A 286 -6.30 -1.09 -3.73
C VAL A 286 -4.86 -1.33 -3.25
N GLU A 287 -4.29 -0.38 -2.52
CA GLU A 287 -2.94 -0.53 -1.97
C GLU A 287 -2.85 -1.64 -0.92
N PHE A 288 -3.85 -1.77 -0.04
CA PHE A 288 -3.89 -2.87 0.92
C PHE A 288 -4.11 -4.22 0.24
N ASN A 289 -4.87 -4.31 -0.84
CA ASN A 289 -4.99 -5.55 -1.61
C ASN A 289 -3.66 -5.95 -2.25
N LYS A 290 -2.82 -5.00 -2.70
CA LYS A 290 -1.45 -5.32 -3.15
C LYS A 290 -0.63 -5.95 -2.01
N VAL A 291 -0.77 -5.42 -0.80
CA VAL A 291 -0.15 -5.99 0.40
C VAL A 291 -0.67 -7.39 0.66
N LEU A 292 -1.98 -7.60 0.68
CA LEU A 292 -2.62 -8.89 0.98
C LEU A 292 -2.39 -9.95 -0.10
N ASN A 293 -2.16 -9.55 -1.36
CA ASN A 293 -1.76 -10.48 -2.42
C ASN A 293 -0.33 -11.00 -2.23
N ALA A 294 0.56 -10.17 -1.67
CA ALA A 294 1.93 -10.55 -1.38
C ALA A 294 2.07 -11.26 -0.02
N ASN A 295 1.31 -10.79 0.98
CA ASN A 295 1.26 -11.33 2.33
C ASN A 295 -0.21 -11.34 2.83
N PRO A 296 -0.93 -12.46 2.65
CA PRO A 296 -2.35 -12.59 3.02
C PRO A 296 -2.64 -12.39 4.52
N ASP A 297 -1.66 -12.67 5.38
CA ASP A 297 -1.80 -12.63 6.84
C ASP A 297 -1.31 -11.30 7.44
N ASP A 298 -1.12 -10.26 6.61
CA ASP A 298 -0.71 -8.93 7.08
C ASP A 298 -1.80 -8.26 7.92
N ASN A 299 -1.61 -8.30 9.24
CA ASN A 299 -2.53 -7.74 10.23
C ASN A 299 -2.88 -6.25 10.00
N ILE A 300 -1.92 -5.45 9.50
CA ILE A 300 -2.14 -4.02 9.25
C ILE A 300 -3.05 -3.86 8.04
N ALA A 301 -2.73 -4.51 6.92
CA ALA A 301 -3.52 -4.44 5.71
C ALA A 301 -4.90 -5.06 5.90
N LEU A 302 -5.05 -6.15 6.65
CA LEU A 302 -6.35 -6.72 7.02
C LEU A 302 -7.18 -5.70 7.83
N ALA A 303 -6.61 -5.15 8.90
CA ALA A 303 -7.31 -4.20 9.77
C ALA A 303 -7.68 -2.90 9.05
N TYR A 304 -6.78 -2.36 8.23
CA TYR A 304 -7.06 -1.15 7.45
C TYR A 304 -7.96 -1.41 6.24
N SER A 305 -7.92 -2.59 5.61
CA SER A 305 -8.90 -2.96 4.57
C SER A 305 -10.31 -3.02 5.16
N HIS A 306 -10.46 -3.68 6.31
CA HIS A 306 -11.71 -3.66 7.07
C HIS A 306 -12.21 -2.24 7.33
N LYS A 307 -11.36 -1.38 7.92
CA LYS A 307 -11.69 0.01 8.23
C LYS A 307 -12.04 0.81 6.99
N SER A 308 -11.30 0.63 5.90
CA SER A 308 -11.52 1.34 4.63
C SER A 308 -12.85 0.97 4.01
N HIS A 309 -13.17 -0.33 3.92
CA HIS A 309 -14.47 -0.80 3.45
C HIS A 309 -15.61 -0.32 4.35
N TYR A 310 -15.42 -0.32 5.68
CA TYR A 310 -16.43 0.18 6.60
C TYR A 310 -16.72 1.68 6.41
N GLN A 311 -15.68 2.51 6.29
CA GLN A 311 -15.86 3.95 6.07
C GLN A 311 -16.48 4.24 4.70
N LEU A 312 -16.04 3.53 3.66
CA LEU A 312 -16.62 3.65 2.33
C LEU A 312 -18.10 3.23 2.31
N ALA A 313 -18.47 2.17 3.04
CA ALA A 313 -19.85 1.75 3.22
C ALA A 313 -20.70 2.84 3.89
N MET A 314 -20.15 3.50 4.91
CA MET A 314 -20.82 4.63 5.58
C MET A 314 -21.02 5.83 4.64
N ASP A 315 -20.07 6.09 3.74
CA ASP A 315 -20.21 7.14 2.72
C ASP A 315 -21.34 6.83 1.72
N PHE A 316 -21.43 5.58 1.24
CA PHE A 316 -22.55 5.13 0.40
C PHE A 316 -23.88 5.19 1.14
N TYR A 317 -23.87 4.79 2.42
CA TYR A 317 -25.06 4.83 3.27
C TYR A 317 -25.57 6.26 3.45
N ALA A 318 -24.67 7.22 3.69
CA ALA A 318 -25.02 8.64 3.78
C ALA A 318 -25.59 9.18 2.45
N LYS A 319 -25.09 8.70 1.31
CA LYS A 319 -25.60 9.02 -0.03
C LYS A 319 -26.93 8.31 -0.36
N LYS A 320 -27.45 7.46 0.53
CA LYS A 320 -28.64 6.61 0.34
C LYS A 320 -28.48 5.57 -0.77
N ASP A 321 -27.25 5.30 -1.18
CA ASP A 321 -26.93 4.15 -2.02
C ASP A 321 -26.80 2.92 -1.11
N TYR A 322 -27.95 2.39 -0.71
CA TYR A 322 -28.01 1.33 0.29
C TYR A 322 -27.45 -0.01 -0.20
N LEU A 323 -27.53 -0.30 -1.51
CA LEU A 323 -26.93 -1.51 -2.06
C LEU A 323 -25.41 -1.38 -2.11
N GLY A 324 -24.89 -0.24 -2.58
CA GLY A 324 -23.45 0.03 -2.50
C GLY A 324 -22.93 -0.04 -1.06
N ALA A 325 -23.67 0.51 -0.10
CA ALA A 325 -23.33 0.42 1.32
C ALA A 325 -23.29 -1.04 1.82
N ARG A 326 -24.34 -1.83 1.53
CA ARG A 326 -24.42 -3.25 1.88
C ARG A 326 -23.20 -4.01 1.36
N ASP A 327 -22.91 -3.89 0.06
CA ASP A 327 -21.83 -4.62 -0.59
C ASP A 327 -20.46 -4.29 0.02
N GLN A 328 -20.24 -3.04 0.42
CA GLN A 328 -19.01 -2.62 1.11
C GLN A 328 -18.95 -3.13 2.57
N PHE A 329 -20.08 -3.17 3.30
CA PHE A 329 -20.10 -3.80 4.63
C PHE A 329 -19.83 -5.31 4.55
N GLU A 330 -20.36 -6.00 3.54
CA GLU A 330 -20.06 -7.41 3.29
C GLU A 330 -18.60 -7.64 2.91
N ALA A 331 -18.02 -6.75 2.08
CA ALA A 331 -16.59 -6.79 1.79
C ALA A 331 -15.74 -6.60 3.06
N SER A 332 -16.15 -5.70 3.95
CA SER A 332 -15.49 -5.48 5.26
C SER A 332 -15.48 -6.73 6.14
N LEU A 333 -16.53 -7.56 6.09
CA LEU A 333 -16.63 -8.83 6.83
C LEU A 333 -15.66 -9.91 6.33
N ARG A 334 -15.13 -9.79 5.11
CA ARG A 334 -14.12 -10.73 4.59
C ARG A 334 -12.79 -10.65 5.34
N TYR A 335 -12.48 -9.49 5.89
CA TYR A 335 -11.21 -9.21 6.57
C TYR A 335 -11.30 -9.38 8.09
N THR A 336 -12.51 -9.26 8.67
CA THR A 336 -12.75 -9.51 10.09
C THR A 336 -14.06 -10.27 10.25
N LYS A 337 -14.00 -11.49 10.81
CA LYS A 337 -15.20 -12.32 11.00
C LYS A 337 -16.18 -11.74 12.02
N ASP A 338 -15.71 -10.91 12.95
CA ASP A 338 -16.51 -10.37 14.07
C ASP A 338 -16.75 -8.85 13.98
N CYS A 339 -17.56 -8.42 13.01
CA CYS A 339 -18.09 -7.05 12.98
C CYS A 339 -19.61 -7.04 13.19
N TYR A 340 -20.04 -7.02 14.46
CA TYR A 340 -21.46 -6.88 14.82
C TYR A 340 -22.11 -5.66 14.15
N LYS A 341 -21.40 -4.52 14.16
CA LYS A 341 -21.90 -3.28 13.53
C LYS A 341 -22.16 -3.45 12.03
N CYS A 342 -21.29 -4.16 11.31
CA CYS A 342 -21.44 -4.38 9.88
C CYS A 342 -22.73 -5.15 9.58
N ASN A 343 -23.00 -6.24 10.32
CA ASN A 343 -24.24 -7.02 10.18
C ASN A 343 -25.49 -6.17 10.45
N VAL A 344 -25.46 -5.29 11.46
CA VAL A 344 -26.57 -4.37 11.75
C VAL A 344 -26.78 -3.41 10.58
N TYR A 345 -25.72 -2.83 10.03
CA TYR A 345 -25.84 -1.88 8.92
C TYR A 345 -26.22 -2.56 7.60
N ILE A 346 -25.83 -3.80 7.35
CA ILE A 346 -26.27 -4.61 6.20
C ILE A 346 -27.80 -4.72 6.21
N ARG A 347 -28.37 -5.27 7.30
CA ARG A 347 -29.83 -5.42 7.45
C ARG A 347 -30.55 -4.08 7.33
N LYS A 348 -30.02 -3.06 8.00
CA LYS A 348 -30.59 -1.71 7.95
C LYS A 348 -30.57 -1.11 6.55
N SER A 349 -29.53 -1.38 5.76
CA SER A 349 -29.42 -0.90 4.39
C SER A 349 -30.43 -1.59 3.48
N GLU A 350 -30.59 -2.92 3.62
CA GLU A 350 -31.59 -3.68 2.88
C GLU A 350 -33.02 -3.24 3.20
N ASP A 351 -33.34 -3.03 4.48
CA ASP A 351 -34.67 -2.55 4.88
C ASP A 351 -34.96 -1.14 4.36
N LEU A 352 -33.97 -0.23 4.42
CA LEU A 352 -34.11 1.11 3.87
C LEU A 352 -34.22 1.11 2.34
N TYR A 353 -33.52 0.22 1.66
CA TYR A 353 -33.64 0.02 0.21
C TYR A 353 -35.06 -0.41 -0.16
N LYS A 354 -35.58 -1.47 0.48
CA LYS A 354 -36.94 -1.97 0.26
C LYS A 354 -37.97 -0.89 0.52
N GLU A 355 -37.86 -0.18 1.64
CA GLU A 355 -38.79 0.89 2.01
C GLU A 355 -38.76 2.08 1.04
N MET A 356 -37.57 2.47 0.59
CA MET A 356 -37.40 3.56 -0.39
C MET A 356 -38.10 3.22 -1.71
N HIS A 357 -37.84 2.04 -2.27
CA HIS A 357 -38.41 1.60 -3.55
C HIS A 357 -39.91 1.33 -3.44
N TYR A 358 -40.37 0.78 -2.31
CA TYR A 358 -41.79 0.62 -2.02
C TYR A 358 -42.53 1.97 -2.08
N LYS A 359 -42.03 3.00 -1.39
CA LYS A 359 -42.62 4.35 -1.40
C LYS A 359 -42.53 5.03 -2.77
N ARG A 360 -41.44 4.82 -3.51
CA ARG A 360 -41.32 5.32 -4.90
C ARG A 360 -42.37 4.69 -5.81
N GLY A 361 -42.59 3.39 -5.72
CA GLY A 361 -43.62 2.69 -6.48
C GLY A 361 -45.02 3.23 -6.19
N ILE A 362 -45.35 3.46 -4.91
CA ILE A 362 -46.62 4.09 -4.51
C ILE A 362 -46.77 5.48 -5.14
N ARG A 363 -45.76 6.35 -5.05
CA ARG A 363 -45.81 7.69 -5.68
C ARG A 363 -45.98 7.65 -7.20
N PHE A 364 -45.41 6.67 -7.89
CA PHE A 364 -45.63 6.51 -9.32
C PHE A 364 -47.03 5.97 -9.64
N PHE A 365 -47.53 5.06 -8.81
CA PHE A 365 -48.89 4.53 -8.93
C PHE A 365 -49.94 5.63 -8.74
N ASP A 366 -49.77 6.49 -7.74
CA ASP A 366 -50.64 7.65 -7.49
C ASP A 366 -50.62 8.67 -8.63
N ARG A 367 -49.53 8.71 -9.41
CA ARG A 367 -49.37 9.54 -10.62
C ARG A 367 -49.76 8.80 -11.90
N GLU A 368 -50.40 7.64 -11.79
CA GLU A 368 -50.82 6.77 -12.91
C GLU A 368 -49.66 6.28 -13.80
N GLN A 369 -48.41 6.40 -13.36
CA GLN A 369 -47.23 5.92 -14.06
C GLN A 369 -47.01 4.43 -13.75
N LEU A 370 -47.99 3.59 -14.11
CA LEU A 370 -48.09 2.18 -13.69
C LEU A 370 -46.86 1.33 -14.05
N ASN A 371 -46.28 1.52 -15.25
CA ASN A 371 -45.06 0.81 -15.66
C ASN A 371 -43.86 1.14 -14.77
N LYS A 372 -43.73 2.40 -14.31
CA LYS A 372 -42.65 2.79 -13.40
C LYS A 372 -42.90 2.26 -11.99
N ALA A 373 -44.15 2.27 -11.54
CA ALA A 373 -44.53 1.70 -10.26
C ALA A 373 -44.20 0.20 -10.16
N ILE A 374 -44.54 -0.57 -11.20
CA ILE A 374 -44.22 -2.00 -11.29
C ILE A 374 -42.70 -2.19 -11.22
N LYS A 375 -41.92 -1.45 -12.01
CA LYS A 375 -40.44 -1.56 -11.99
C LYS A 375 -39.86 -1.34 -10.59
N GLU A 376 -40.30 -0.30 -9.88
CA GLU A 376 -39.82 -0.02 -8.52
C GLU A 376 -40.20 -1.14 -7.53
N TRP A 377 -41.40 -1.69 -7.64
CA TRP A 377 -41.85 -2.79 -6.79
C TRP A 377 -41.21 -4.14 -7.13
N GLU A 378 -40.86 -4.39 -8.39
CA GLU A 378 -40.14 -5.59 -8.78
C GLU A 378 -38.72 -5.64 -8.18
N LEU A 379 -38.07 -4.49 -7.99
CA LEU A 379 -36.81 -4.40 -7.24
C LEU A 379 -36.98 -4.85 -5.78
N VAL A 380 -38.08 -4.46 -5.14
CA VAL A 380 -38.39 -4.88 -3.76
C VAL A 380 -38.71 -6.36 -3.70
N ARG A 381 -39.56 -6.87 -4.61
CA ARG A 381 -39.94 -8.29 -4.69
C ARG A 381 -38.73 -9.21 -4.92
N PHE A 382 -37.75 -8.76 -5.70
CA PHE A 382 -36.52 -9.51 -5.94
C PHE A 382 -35.73 -9.72 -4.63
N MET A 383 -35.71 -8.72 -3.75
CA MET A 383 -35.03 -8.79 -2.45
C MET A 383 -35.84 -9.56 -1.40
N ASP A 384 -37.14 -9.33 -1.37
CA ASP A 384 -38.05 -9.86 -0.35
C ASP A 384 -39.43 -10.07 -1.01
N PRO A 385 -39.73 -11.30 -1.46
CA PRO A 385 -40.97 -11.61 -2.16
C PRO A 385 -42.22 -11.32 -1.33
N ASP A 386 -42.12 -11.37 0.00
CA ASP A 386 -43.23 -11.20 0.94
C ASP A 386 -43.27 -9.79 1.57
N TYR A 387 -42.51 -8.84 1.02
CA TYR A 387 -42.46 -7.48 1.56
C TYR A 387 -43.82 -6.76 1.43
N LYS A 388 -44.51 -6.63 2.56
CA LYS A 388 -45.78 -5.89 2.69
C LYS A 388 -46.81 -6.39 1.65
N LYS A 389 -47.35 -5.49 0.83
CA LYS A 389 -48.37 -5.78 -0.20
C LYS A 389 -47.81 -5.66 -1.62
N VAL A 390 -46.49 -5.79 -1.79
CA VAL A 390 -45.82 -5.57 -3.10
C VAL A 390 -46.42 -6.44 -4.21
N ASN A 391 -46.65 -7.73 -3.96
CA ASN A 391 -47.23 -8.64 -4.96
C ASN A 391 -48.66 -8.23 -5.38
N GLU A 392 -49.50 -7.89 -4.41
CA GLU A 392 -50.87 -7.40 -4.67
C GLU A 392 -50.85 -6.13 -5.51
N LEU A 393 -49.96 -5.20 -5.17
CA LEU A 393 -49.80 -3.91 -5.86
C LEU A 393 -49.31 -4.08 -7.29
N ILE A 394 -48.34 -4.97 -7.54
CA ILE A 394 -47.85 -5.30 -8.88
C ILE A 394 -49.00 -5.91 -9.72
N ASN A 395 -49.74 -6.87 -9.17
CA ASN A 395 -50.85 -7.51 -9.88
C ASN A 395 -51.96 -6.51 -10.22
N LYS A 396 -52.31 -5.63 -9.27
CA LYS A 396 -53.27 -4.55 -9.49
C LYS A 396 -52.81 -3.61 -10.61
N ALA A 397 -51.56 -3.17 -10.60
CA ALA A 397 -51.00 -2.30 -11.64
C ALA A 397 -50.99 -2.98 -13.02
N LYS A 398 -50.64 -4.27 -13.11
CA LYS A 398 -50.68 -5.04 -14.37
C LYS A 398 -52.10 -5.17 -14.91
N MET A 399 -53.10 -5.41 -14.05
CA MET A 399 -54.51 -5.44 -14.46
C MET A 399 -54.98 -4.09 -15.01
N LEU A 400 -54.63 -2.99 -14.35
CA LEU A 400 -54.99 -1.65 -14.81
C LEU A 400 -54.35 -1.32 -16.17
N LEU A 401 -53.07 -1.65 -16.36
CA LEU A 401 -52.40 -1.48 -17.65
C LEU A 401 -53.10 -2.23 -18.78
N LYS A 402 -53.46 -3.50 -18.55
CA LYS A 402 -54.18 -4.31 -19.53
C LYS A 402 -55.52 -3.67 -19.93
N LYS A 403 -56.30 -3.20 -18.96
CA LYS A 403 -57.57 -2.49 -19.22
C LYS A 403 -57.38 -1.21 -20.03
N ILE A 404 -56.33 -0.44 -19.72
CA ILE A 404 -56.00 0.79 -20.48
C ILE A 404 -55.64 0.45 -21.93
N GLU A 405 -54.89 -0.64 -22.17
CA GLU A 405 -54.53 -1.07 -23.52
C GLU A 405 -55.75 -1.56 -24.32
N GLU A 406 -56.66 -2.31 -23.69
CA GLU A 406 -57.91 -2.75 -24.31
C GLU A 406 -58.78 -1.55 -24.73
N LEU A 407 -58.94 -0.55 -23.85
CA LEU A 407 -59.67 0.68 -24.15
C LEU A 407 -59.04 1.48 -25.30
N LYS A 408 -57.70 1.54 -25.36
CA LYS A 408 -56.99 2.20 -26.47
C LYS A 408 -57.17 1.49 -27.80
N LYS A 409 -57.31 0.16 -27.80
CA LYS A 409 -57.58 -0.63 -29.01
C LYS A 409 -59.02 -0.43 -29.49
N SER A 410 -59.99 -0.41 -28.57
CA SER A 410 -61.41 -0.19 -28.91
C SER A 410 -61.73 1.23 -29.36
N GLN A 411 -60.87 2.21 -29.09
CA GLN A 411 -61.00 3.59 -29.59
C GLN A 411 -60.30 3.84 -30.94
N LYS A 412 -59.51 2.86 -31.42
CA LYS A 412 -58.73 2.96 -32.67
C LYS A 412 -59.27 2.07 -33.80
N GLY A 413 -60.08 1.07 -33.48
CA GLY A 413 -60.91 0.34 -34.44
C GLY A 413 -62.31 0.92 -34.45
#